data_AF-A0A527G749-F1
#
_entry.id   AF-A0A527G749-F1
#
_cell.length_a   1.000
_cell.length_b   1.000
_cell.length_c   1.000
_cell.angle_alpha   90.00
_cell.angle_beta   90.00
_cell.angle_gamma   90.00
#
_symmetry.space_group_name_H-M   'P 1'
#
loop_
_entity.id
_entity.type
_entity.pdbx_description
1 polymer ?
#
loop_
_entity_poly.entity_id
_entity_poly.type
_entity_poly.pdbx_seq_one_letter_code
_entity_poly.pdbx_strand_id
1 'polypeptide(L)'
;MRSPASFLASRVFIYGALAFWAFICLFPIYWTVTTSFKTAVDVTQGHLIPFVDFQPDWKGWRSLGLSPDSIFQTSTVREEFLKRFMNSVITSVGASSLAIVIGSLAAYGLTRYRYHFAWFKNEDISFFFLSQLILPPVVLALPFLVLYREV
;
A
#
# COMPACT_ATOMS: atom_id res chain seq x y z
N MET A 1 -32.86 -28.48 -10.16
CA MET A 1 -31.49 -29.05 -10.27
C MET A 1 -30.80 -28.42 -11.46
N ARG A 2 -29.71 -27.65 -11.27
CA ARG A 2 -28.94 -27.09 -12.40
C ARG A 2 -28.18 -28.24 -13.09
N SER A 3 -28.16 -28.28 -14.41
CA SER A 3 -27.47 -29.34 -15.14
C SER A 3 -25.96 -29.29 -14.86
N PRO A 4 -25.27 -30.43 -14.71
CA PRO A 4 -23.83 -30.45 -14.40
C PRO A 4 -22.99 -29.69 -15.43
N ALA A 5 -23.41 -29.63 -16.69
CA ALA A 5 -22.78 -28.85 -17.75
C ALA A 5 -22.84 -27.32 -17.51
N SER A 6 -23.99 -26.79 -17.05
CA SER A 6 -24.13 -25.35 -16.74
C SER A 6 -23.26 -24.92 -15.55
N PHE A 7 -23.02 -25.85 -14.61
CA PHE A 7 -22.18 -25.62 -13.44
C PHE A 7 -20.68 -25.60 -13.80
N LEU A 8 -20.24 -26.53 -14.65
CA LEU A 8 -18.85 -26.58 -15.12
C LEU A 8 -18.50 -25.36 -16.00
N ALA A 9 -19.39 -24.99 -16.92
CA ALA A 9 -19.22 -23.81 -17.77
C ALA A 9 -19.11 -22.51 -16.94
N SER A 10 -19.94 -22.36 -15.91
CA SER A 10 -19.88 -21.20 -15.01
C SER A 10 -18.55 -21.10 -14.26
N ARG A 11 -18.03 -22.24 -13.76
CA ARG A 11 -16.73 -22.27 -13.08
C ARG A 11 -15.58 -21.94 -14.01
N VAL A 12 -15.56 -22.51 -15.22
CA VAL A 12 -14.53 -22.20 -16.23
C VAL A 12 -14.52 -20.71 -16.56
N PHE A 13 -15.69 -20.10 -16.72
CA PHE A 13 -15.79 -18.65 -16.95
C PHE A 13 -15.29 -17.84 -15.75
N ILE A 14 -15.69 -18.18 -14.53
CA ILE A 14 -15.25 -17.48 -13.31
C ILE A 14 -13.74 -17.61 -13.12
N TYR A 15 -13.18 -18.82 -13.23
CA TYR A 15 -11.73 -19.02 -13.10
C TYR A 15 -10.94 -18.37 -14.24
N GLY A 16 -11.47 -18.36 -15.47
CA GLY A 16 -10.88 -17.64 -16.59
C GLY A 16 -10.84 -16.13 -16.34
N ALA A 17 -11.94 -15.56 -15.86
CA ALA A 17 -12.01 -14.13 -15.50
C ALA A 17 -11.06 -13.79 -14.33
N LEU A 18 -11.00 -14.64 -13.30
CA LEU A 18 -10.08 -14.47 -12.18
C LEU A 18 -8.61 -14.58 -12.61
N ALA A 19 -8.27 -15.54 -13.47
CA ALA A 19 -6.91 -15.71 -13.98
C ALA A 19 -6.48 -14.53 -14.84
N PHE A 20 -7.36 -14.05 -15.71
CA PHE A 20 -7.12 -12.85 -16.51
C PHE A 20 -6.94 -11.61 -15.62
N TRP A 21 -7.81 -11.43 -14.63
CA TRP A 21 -7.70 -10.32 -13.69
C TRP A 21 -6.42 -10.39 -12.86
N ALA A 22 -6.06 -11.59 -12.37
CA ALA A 22 -4.82 -11.82 -11.66
C ALA A 22 -3.60 -11.46 -12.52
N PHE A 23 -3.61 -11.81 -13.81
CA PHE A 23 -2.55 -11.42 -14.73
C PHE A 23 -2.39 -9.90 -14.84
N ILE A 24 -3.49 -9.16 -14.99
CA ILE A 24 -3.48 -7.70 -15.02
C ILE A 24 -2.89 -7.11 -13.73
N CYS A 25 -3.31 -7.63 -12.56
CA CYS A 25 -2.82 -7.15 -11.27
C CYS A 25 -1.35 -7.52 -10.99
N LEU A 26 -0.90 -8.68 -11.49
CA LEU A 26 0.48 -9.15 -11.29
C LEU A 26 1.48 -8.47 -12.23
N PHE A 27 1.04 -7.97 -13.39
CA PHE A 27 1.94 -7.34 -14.35
C PHE A 27 2.74 -6.15 -13.78
N PRO A 28 2.14 -5.17 -13.06
CA PRO A 28 2.90 -4.10 -12.41
C PRO A 28 3.88 -4.59 -11.34
N ILE A 29 3.53 -5.67 -10.63
CA ILE A 29 4.40 -6.28 -9.61
C ILE A 29 5.60 -6.94 -10.31
N TYR A 30 5.35 -7.72 -11.35
CA TYR A 30 6.39 -8.30 -12.20
C TYR A 30 7.32 -7.22 -12.76
N TRP A 31 6.76 -6.12 -13.26
CA TRP A 31 7.52 -4.98 -13.75
C TRP A 31 8.42 -4.37 -12.67
N THR A 32 7.89 -4.17 -11.47
CA THR A 32 8.64 -3.61 -10.34
C THR A 32 9.79 -4.52 -9.93
N VAL A 33 9.53 -5.84 -9.84
CA VAL A 33 10.54 -6.84 -9.48
C VAL A 33 11.63 -6.89 -10.52
N THR A 34 11.29 -7.00 -11.82
CA THR A 34 12.30 -7.05 -12.89
C THR A 34 13.11 -5.76 -12.97
N THR A 35 12.49 -4.60 -12.73
CA THR A 35 13.18 -3.30 -12.71
C THR A 35 14.21 -3.21 -11.60
N SER A 36 14.02 -3.88 -10.46
CA SER A 36 15.02 -3.90 -9.37
C SER A 36 16.35 -4.58 -9.76
N PHE A 37 16.35 -5.36 -10.84
CA PHE A 37 17.51 -6.07 -11.39
C PHE A 37 18.02 -5.48 -12.72
N LYS A 38 17.41 -4.40 -13.22
CA LYS A 38 17.83 -3.72 -14.46
C LYS A 38 18.86 -2.64 -14.17
N THR A 39 19.77 -2.40 -15.12
CA THR A 39 20.63 -1.19 -15.08
C THR A 39 19.84 0.04 -15.54
N ALA A 40 20.27 1.25 -15.19
CA ALA A 40 19.55 2.49 -15.57
C ALA A 40 19.32 2.62 -17.08
N VAL A 41 20.24 2.09 -17.90
CA VAL A 41 20.12 2.05 -19.35
C VAL A 41 18.98 1.10 -19.76
N ASP A 42 18.92 -0.11 -19.19
CA ASP A 42 17.88 -1.10 -19.51
C ASP A 42 16.47 -0.67 -19.07
N VAL A 43 16.36 0.17 -18.03
CA VAL A 43 15.08 0.76 -17.60
C VAL A 43 14.55 1.76 -18.62
N THR A 44 15.43 2.59 -19.20
CA THR A 44 15.04 3.61 -20.20
C THR A 44 14.79 3.04 -21.59
N GLN A 45 15.40 1.89 -21.91
CA GLN A 45 15.20 1.18 -23.19
C GLN A 45 13.97 0.26 -23.19
N GLY A 46 13.26 0.11 -22.06
CA GLY A 46 12.00 -0.64 -22.02
C GLY A 46 12.13 -2.16 -22.13
N HIS A 47 13.33 -2.71 -21.89
CA HIS A 47 13.56 -4.16 -21.88
C HIS A 47 12.70 -4.83 -20.81
N LEU A 48 11.92 -5.85 -21.16
CA LEU A 48 10.90 -6.42 -20.28
C LEU A 48 11.32 -7.77 -19.71
N ILE A 49 11.99 -8.61 -20.50
CA ILE A 49 12.19 -10.03 -20.20
C ILE A 49 13.63 -10.26 -19.67
N PRO A 50 13.78 -10.76 -18.43
CA PRO A 50 15.11 -11.10 -17.90
C PRO A 50 15.75 -12.23 -18.72
N PHE A 51 17.07 -12.20 -18.88
CA PHE A 51 17.89 -13.16 -19.64
C PHE A 51 17.74 -13.14 -21.17
N VAL A 52 16.69 -12.51 -21.71
CA VAL A 52 16.50 -12.31 -23.15
C VAL A 52 16.81 -10.87 -23.55
N ASP A 53 16.23 -9.90 -22.85
CA ASP A 53 16.38 -8.47 -23.18
C ASP A 53 17.47 -7.78 -22.34
N PHE A 54 17.74 -8.29 -21.12
CA PHE A 54 18.76 -7.72 -20.23
C PHE A 54 19.41 -8.80 -19.34
N GLN A 55 20.67 -8.59 -18.98
CA GLN A 55 21.39 -9.41 -18.01
C GLN A 55 21.05 -8.93 -16.59
N PRO A 56 20.49 -9.78 -15.71
CA PRO A 56 20.15 -9.37 -14.35
C PRO A 56 21.39 -8.92 -13.58
N ASP A 57 21.35 -7.69 -13.07
CA ASP A 57 22.45 -7.12 -12.30
C ASP A 57 21.98 -6.75 -10.89
N TRP A 58 22.80 -7.08 -9.88
CA TRP A 58 22.53 -6.80 -8.48
C TRP A 58 22.91 -5.36 -8.07
N LYS A 59 23.25 -4.48 -9.02
CA LYS A 59 23.64 -3.08 -8.75
C LYS A 59 22.66 -2.32 -7.85
N GLY A 60 21.35 -2.47 -8.04
CA GLY A 60 20.34 -1.82 -7.17
C GLY A 60 20.42 -2.31 -5.72
N TRP A 61 20.54 -3.63 -5.53
CA TRP A 61 20.68 -4.25 -4.21
C TRP A 61 22.04 -3.96 -3.56
N ARG A 62 23.10 -3.84 -4.36
CA ARG A 62 24.45 -3.42 -3.91
C ARG A 62 24.45 -1.99 -3.39
N SER A 63 23.72 -1.08 -4.06
CA SER A 63 23.60 0.31 -3.61
C SER A 63 22.87 0.46 -2.27
N LEU A 64 21.98 -0.48 -1.94
CA LEU A 64 21.29 -0.54 -0.64
C LEU A 64 22.09 -1.32 0.43
N GLY A 65 23.26 -1.87 0.09
CA GLY A 65 24.04 -2.73 0.99
C GLY A 65 23.42 -4.11 1.24
N LEU A 66 22.42 -4.51 0.45
CA LEU A 66 21.69 -5.79 0.55
C LEU A 66 22.17 -6.84 -0.45
N SER A 67 23.26 -6.58 -1.17
CA SER A 67 23.85 -7.58 -2.09
C SER A 67 24.61 -8.67 -1.34
N PRO A 68 24.74 -9.89 -1.91
CA PRO A 68 25.49 -10.99 -1.30
C PRO A 68 26.94 -10.62 -0.88
N ASP A 69 27.59 -9.73 -1.63
CA ASP A 69 28.96 -9.27 -1.36
C ASP A 69 29.05 -8.26 -0.20
N SER A 70 28.00 -7.46 0.01
CA SER A 70 27.96 -6.36 0.99
C SER A 70 27.22 -6.72 2.27
N ILE A 71 26.55 -7.87 2.31
CA ILE A 71 25.67 -8.26 3.43
C ILE A 71 26.45 -8.47 4.74
N PHE A 72 27.71 -8.87 4.66
CA PHE A 72 28.60 -9.05 5.81
C PHE A 72 29.48 -7.81 6.09
N GLN A 73 29.40 -6.77 5.27
CA GLN A 73 30.14 -5.53 5.47
C GLN A 73 29.27 -4.45 6.11
N THR A 74 29.90 -3.58 6.90
CA THR A 74 29.23 -2.42 7.49
C THR A 74 28.88 -1.44 6.36
N SER A 75 27.59 -1.17 6.20
CA SER A 75 27.07 -0.29 5.15
C SER A 75 26.17 0.76 5.81
N THR A 76 26.62 2.02 5.82
CA THR A 76 25.84 3.15 6.38
C THR A 76 24.49 3.31 5.68
N VAL A 77 24.45 3.09 4.36
CA VAL A 77 23.22 3.15 3.56
C VAL A 77 22.19 2.09 3.98
N ARG A 78 22.63 0.87 4.31
CA ARG A 78 21.74 -0.19 4.79
C ARG A 78 21.14 0.15 6.14
N GLU A 79 21.96 0.66 7.06
CA GLU A 79 21.51 1.08 8.38
C GLU A 79 20.49 2.22 8.29
N GLU A 80 20.74 3.22 7.43
CA GLU A 80 19.77 4.29 7.18
C GLU A 80 18.48 3.77 6.54
N PHE A 81 18.56 2.88 5.54
CA PHE A 81 17.40 2.28 4.91
C PHE A 81 16.56 1.48 5.93
N LEU A 82 17.21 0.60 6.71
CA LEU A 82 16.53 -0.20 7.74
C LEU A 82 15.92 0.68 8.82
N LYS A 83 16.59 1.77 9.22
CA LYS A 83 16.04 2.74 10.17
C LYS A 83 14.79 3.43 9.62
N ARG A 84 14.81 3.91 8.37
CA ARG A 84 13.65 4.55 7.72
C ARG A 84 12.50 3.55 7.51
N PHE A 85 12.84 2.32 7.13
CA PHE A 85 11.87 1.23 7.00
C PHE A 85 11.22 0.91 8.35
N MET A 86 12.01 0.77 9.40
CA MET A 86 11.50 0.48 10.76
C MET A 86 10.63 1.62 11.28
N ASN A 87 11.02 2.89 11.06
CA ASN A 87 10.17 4.04 11.38
C ASN A 87 8.81 3.93 10.68
N SER A 88 8.81 3.58 9.38
CA SER A 88 7.57 3.43 8.61
C SER A 88 6.71 2.27 9.13
N VAL A 89 7.33 1.14 9.51
CA VAL A 89 6.62 -0.01 10.09
C VAL A 89 5.99 0.37 11.43
N ILE A 90 6.76 0.98 12.34
CA ILE A 90 6.27 1.40 13.66
C ILE A 90 5.14 2.42 13.52
N THR A 91 5.33 3.44 12.68
CA THR A 91 4.30 4.48 12.47
C THR A 91 3.05 3.92 11.83
N SER A 92 3.16 3.09 10.78
CA SER A 92 1.98 2.55 10.09
C SER A 92 1.19 1.57 10.96
N VAL A 93 1.88 0.65 11.65
CA VAL A 93 1.23 -0.32 12.56
C VAL A 93 0.64 0.39 13.76
N GLY A 94 1.38 1.32 14.37
CA GLY A 94 0.91 2.10 15.52
C GLY A 94 -0.33 2.94 15.17
N ALA A 95 -0.26 3.71 14.08
CA ALA A 95 -1.38 4.53 13.63
C ALA A 95 -2.62 3.70 13.25
N SER A 96 -2.43 2.60 12.51
CA SER A 96 -3.54 1.72 12.11
C SER A 96 -4.20 1.04 13.31
N SER A 97 -3.40 0.58 14.28
CA SER A 97 -3.91 -0.04 15.50
C SER A 97 -4.73 0.96 16.32
N LEU A 98 -4.20 2.18 16.51
CA LEU A 98 -4.90 3.25 17.22
C LEU A 98 -6.20 3.63 16.50
N ALA A 99 -6.16 3.76 15.17
CA ALA A 99 -7.32 4.08 14.35
C ALA A 99 -8.43 3.02 14.48
N ILE A 100 -8.08 1.73 14.48
CA ILE A 100 -9.05 0.64 14.68
C ILE A 100 -9.66 0.72 16.07
N VAL A 101 -8.84 0.89 17.13
CA VAL A 101 -9.34 0.94 18.51
C VAL A 101 -10.30 2.12 18.71
N ILE A 102 -9.86 3.34 18.36
CA ILE A 102 -10.68 4.54 18.54
C ILE A 102 -11.90 4.53 17.62
N GLY A 103 -11.69 4.19 16.34
CA GLY A 103 -12.75 4.19 15.33
C GLY A 103 -13.83 3.16 15.60
N SER A 104 -13.47 1.95 16.04
CA SER A 104 -14.45 0.91 16.39
C SER A 104 -15.29 1.27 17.62
N LEU A 105 -14.66 1.83 18.67
CA LEU A 105 -15.39 2.29 19.86
C LEU A 105 -16.34 3.45 19.52
N ALA A 106 -15.89 4.41 18.72
CA ALA A 106 -16.72 5.52 18.26
C ALA A 106 -17.91 5.05 17.40
N ALA A 107 -17.65 4.14 16.45
CA ALA A 107 -18.69 3.55 15.61
C ALA A 107 -19.71 2.73 16.42
N TYR A 108 -19.25 1.97 17.42
CA TYR A 108 -20.13 1.24 18.32
C TYR A 108 -21.03 2.19 19.13
N GLY A 109 -20.45 3.27 19.67
CA GLY A 109 -21.22 4.31 20.34
C GLY A 109 -22.33 4.87 19.44
N LEU A 110 -21.96 5.33 18.24
CA LEU A 110 -22.86 5.99 17.27
C LEU A 110 -23.99 5.08 16.77
N THR A 111 -23.74 3.77 16.68
CA THR A 111 -24.75 2.80 16.21
C THR A 111 -25.67 2.34 17.33
N ARG A 112 -25.17 2.23 18.55
CA ARG A 112 -25.93 1.65 19.67
C ARG A 112 -26.73 2.70 20.46
N TYR A 113 -26.23 3.92 20.58
CA TYR A 113 -26.84 4.98 21.37
C TYR A 113 -27.37 6.08 20.47
N ARG A 114 -28.53 6.65 20.82
CA ARG A 114 -29.07 7.83 20.12
C ARG A 114 -28.49 9.08 20.78
N TYR A 115 -27.49 9.68 20.16
CA TYR A 115 -26.95 10.97 20.59
C TYR A 115 -27.81 12.10 20.03
N HIS A 116 -28.12 13.03 20.92
CA HIS A 116 -28.75 14.31 20.58
C HIS A 116 -27.98 15.40 21.31
N PHE A 117 -26.80 15.72 20.81
CA PHE A 117 -25.96 16.74 21.43
C PHE A 117 -26.27 18.10 20.79
N ALA A 118 -27.05 18.91 21.50
CA ALA A 118 -27.55 20.24 21.10
C ALA A 118 -28.36 20.25 19.79
N TRP A 119 -27.69 20.15 18.63
CA TRP A 119 -28.28 20.10 17.29
C TRP A 119 -27.72 18.96 16.42
N PHE A 120 -26.65 18.29 16.87
CA PHE A 120 -26.03 17.19 16.15
C PHE A 120 -26.75 15.87 16.48
N LYS A 121 -27.32 15.25 15.45
CA LYS A 121 -27.81 13.86 15.50
C LYS A 121 -26.69 12.90 15.08
N ASN A 122 -26.88 11.60 15.36
CA ASN A 122 -25.94 10.57 14.92
C ASN A 122 -25.61 10.64 13.42
N GLU A 123 -26.62 10.93 12.59
CA GLU A 123 -26.47 11.05 11.13
C GLU A 123 -25.54 12.20 10.75
N ASP A 124 -25.66 13.36 11.40
CA ASP A 124 -24.82 14.53 11.15
C ASP A 124 -23.37 14.28 11.58
N ILE A 125 -23.18 13.57 12.70
CA ILE A 125 -21.85 13.21 13.21
C ILE A 125 -21.16 12.23 12.25
N SER A 126 -21.87 11.19 11.80
CA SER A 126 -21.34 10.25 10.80
C SER A 126 -21.04 10.94 9.47
N PHE A 127 -21.92 11.84 9.02
CA PHE A 127 -21.70 12.63 7.82
C PHE A 127 -20.46 13.53 7.94
N PHE A 128 -20.24 14.15 9.10
CA PHE A 128 -19.05 14.93 9.37
C PHE A 128 -17.76 14.09 9.22
N PHE A 129 -17.68 12.89 9.82
CA PHE A 129 -16.52 12.02 9.66
C PHE A 129 -16.30 11.58 8.20
N LEU A 130 -17.37 11.25 7.47
CA LEU A 130 -17.28 10.90 6.06
C LEU A 130 -16.78 12.07 5.20
N SER A 131 -17.22 13.30 5.52
CA SER A 131 -16.77 14.50 4.79
C SER A 131 -15.25 14.71 4.89
N GLN A 132 -14.64 14.35 6.03
CA GLN A 132 -13.20 14.47 6.22
C GLN A 132 -12.39 13.55 5.28
N LEU A 133 -12.97 12.44 4.81
CA LEU A 133 -12.32 11.53 3.86
C LEU A 133 -12.30 12.07 2.43
N ILE A 134 -13.21 12.99 2.11
CA ILE A 134 -13.32 13.63 0.79
C ILE A 134 -12.43 14.88 0.71
N LEU A 135 -12.07 15.44 1.87
CA LEU A 135 -11.15 16.57 1.92
C LEU A 135 -9.83 16.18 1.25
N PRO A 136 -9.35 16.98 0.29
CA PRO A 136 -8.11 16.68 -0.40
C PRO A 136 -6.96 16.73 0.62
N PRO A 137 -6.14 15.67 0.74
CA PRO A 137 -5.13 15.56 1.80
C PRO A 137 -4.09 16.69 1.76
N VAL A 138 -3.88 17.29 0.58
CA VAL A 138 -2.97 18.43 0.39
C VAL A 138 -3.37 19.67 1.19
N VAL A 139 -4.67 19.88 1.43
CA VAL A 139 -5.17 21.06 2.19
C VAL A 139 -4.77 20.99 3.66
N LEU A 140 -4.61 19.77 4.19
CA LEU A 140 -4.19 19.56 5.57
C LEU A 140 -2.68 19.65 5.76
N ALA A 141 -1.88 19.43 4.70
CA ALA A 141 -0.42 19.38 4.80
C ALA A 141 0.21 20.71 5.24
N LEU A 142 -0.25 21.85 4.72
CA LEU A 142 0.27 23.17 5.07
C LEU A 142 -0.01 23.54 6.54
N PRO A 143 -1.24 23.40 7.07
CA PRO A 143 -1.53 23.60 8.50
C PRO A 143 -0.65 22.73 9.41
N PHE A 144 -0.47 21.45 9.08
CA PHE A 144 0.39 20.58 9.88
C PHE A 144 1.84 21.04 9.86
N LEU A 145 2.36 21.47 8.70
CA LEU A 145 3.72 22.01 8.62
C LEU A 145 3.90 23.24 9.51
N VAL A 146 2.93 24.18 9.49
CA VAL A 146 2.98 25.37 10.34
C VAL A 146 2.93 24.99 11.82
N LEU A 147 1.99 24.11 12.21
CA LEU A 147 1.86 23.64 13.59
C LEU A 147 3.14 22.96 14.10
N TYR A 148 3.78 22.12 13.28
CA TYR A 148 5.03 21.45 13.64
C TYR A 148 6.27 22.34 13.57
N ARG A 149 6.18 23.51 12.92
CA ARG A 149 7.27 24.49 12.84
C ARG A 149 7.23 25.49 14.00
N GLU A 150 6.05 25.76 14.55
CA GLU A 150 5.85 26.66 15.69
C GLU A 150 6.12 25.99 17.05
N VAL A 151 6.11 24.65 17.11
CA VAL A 151 6.52 23.83 18.27
C VAL A 151 8.01 23.53 18.19
#